data_AF-A0A7K8XY21-F1
#
_entry.id   AF-A0A7K8XY21-F1
#
_cell.length_a   1.000
_cell.length_b   1.000
_cell.length_c   1.000
_cell.angle_alpha   90.00
_cell.angle_beta   90.00
_cell.angle_gamma   90.00
#
_symmetry.space_group_name_H-M   'P 1'
#
loop_
_entity.id
_entity.type
_entity.pdbx_description
1 polymer ?
#
loop_
_entity_poly.entity_id
_entity_poly.type
_entity_poly.pdbx_seq_one_letter_code
_entity_poly.pdbx_strand_id
1 'polypeptide(L)'
;FSGGKDSCYNMMQCVAAGHQIVALANLRPAENTGQTDELDSYMYQTVGHHAIDLYAEALDLPLYRGFIKGTSVNTGRVYTPCQEDEVEDLYHLMKLVKDKEGVEGVSVGAILSDYQRVRVEDVCRRLNLQPLAYLWRRNQEILLKEMISSHIQAIIIKVAAFGLDPDEHLGKTLDEMEPYLLKLSEKYGVHACGEGGEYETFTLDCPLFKKKIVVDSDKVVVHSADAFAPVAYLHFLKLHLENKAKASGAFLVSRCSCELSCGNEDIFPLSEEDEPQEHIPVTWKSLKQNSLDFNKTFGRSGRSLSGYQWFSGITAHFHPSRGKSPQEAAKEAFSSLQANVTSEGLQLKDIILVHLYVKSMKDFNVINSIYVAEFDLCPPARVCVETLLPDGVLFCIDCLAHKGDVAADNEFRGEKLVMHVQSISHWAPASIGPYSQSIKVGDVLYCAGQIALVPCTMQLVSGGIWPEAVVSLRHVERVLEAMSQKTALHHIITASCYVTDSKHIPIARSVWQKKLRERTKV
;
A
#
# COMPACT_ATOMS: atom_id res chain seq x y z
N PHE A 1 -9.37 4.74 -14.73
CA PHE A 1 -8.87 5.93 -15.44
C PHE A 1 -9.96 7.00 -15.44
N SER A 2 -9.68 8.16 -14.84
CA SER A 2 -10.63 9.28 -14.73
C SER A 2 -10.27 10.50 -15.57
N GLY A 3 -9.11 10.50 -16.25
CA GLY A 3 -8.59 11.69 -16.94
C GLY A 3 -7.96 12.74 -16.02
N GLY A 4 -8.16 12.65 -14.71
CA GLY A 4 -7.52 13.54 -13.74
C GLY A 4 -6.00 13.36 -13.66
N LYS A 5 -5.35 14.35 -13.04
CA LYS A 5 -3.89 14.44 -12.86
C LYS A 5 -3.30 13.17 -12.27
N ASP A 6 -3.99 12.54 -11.30
CA ASP A 6 -3.49 11.39 -10.55
C ASP A 6 -3.50 10.13 -11.42
N SER A 7 -4.55 9.94 -12.23
CA SER A 7 -4.62 8.86 -13.21
C SER A 7 -3.48 8.95 -14.23
N CYS A 8 -3.28 10.15 -14.80
CA CYS A 8 -2.25 10.38 -15.82
C CYS A 8 -0.83 10.29 -15.26
N TYR A 9 -0.58 10.85 -14.08
CA TYR A 9 0.73 10.77 -13.45
C TYR A 9 1.07 9.35 -12.98
N ASN A 10 0.12 8.61 -12.40
CA ASN A 10 0.35 7.22 -12.00
C ASN A 10 0.65 6.33 -13.23
N MET A 11 0.04 6.59 -14.39
CA MET A 11 0.42 5.93 -15.64
C MET A 11 1.88 6.20 -16.02
N MET A 12 2.35 7.44 -15.89
CA MET A 12 3.76 7.77 -16.11
C MET A 12 4.69 7.02 -15.15
N GLN A 13 4.28 6.87 -13.89
CA GLN A 13 5.02 6.06 -12.92
C GLN A 13 5.05 4.57 -13.30
N CYS A 14 3.94 4.02 -13.80
CA CYS A 14 3.92 2.66 -14.32
C CYS A 14 4.90 2.46 -15.48
N VAL A 15 4.92 3.40 -16.44
CA VAL A 15 5.87 3.36 -17.57
C VAL A 15 7.32 3.49 -17.08
N ALA A 16 7.57 4.38 -16.11
CA ALA A 16 8.89 4.54 -15.50
C ALA A 16 9.37 3.25 -14.81
N ALA A 17 8.46 2.50 -14.19
CA ALA A 17 8.75 1.19 -13.59
C ALA A 17 8.87 0.04 -14.61
N GLY A 18 8.78 0.33 -15.91
CA GLY A 18 8.95 -0.65 -16.98
C GLY A 18 7.66 -1.39 -17.37
N HIS A 19 6.49 -0.96 -16.89
CA HIS A 19 5.22 -1.52 -17.33
C HIS A 19 4.78 -0.93 -18.67
N GLN A 20 4.10 -1.75 -19.47
CA GLN A 20 3.40 -1.29 -20.66
C GLN A 20 1.93 -0.99 -20.32
N ILE A 21 1.44 0.19 -20.68
CA ILE A 21 0.02 0.48 -20.61
C ILE A 21 -0.67 -0.14 -21.83
N VAL A 22 -1.66 -1.00 -21.58
CA VAL A 22 -2.33 -1.80 -22.61
C VAL A 22 -3.76 -1.36 -22.90
N ALA A 23 -4.47 -0.82 -21.90
CA ALA A 23 -5.83 -0.34 -22.07
C ALA A 23 -6.19 0.68 -20.98
N LEU A 24 -7.20 1.50 -21.27
CA LEU A 24 -7.87 2.38 -20.33
C LEU A 24 -9.19 1.75 -19.90
N ALA A 25 -9.49 1.84 -18.61
CA ALA A 25 -10.76 1.39 -18.06
C ALA A 25 -11.42 2.51 -17.26
N ASN A 26 -12.68 2.81 -17.56
CA ASN A 26 -13.43 3.91 -16.93
C ASN A 26 -14.83 3.43 -16.52
N LEU A 27 -15.21 3.69 -15.27
CA LEU A 27 -16.59 3.62 -14.83
C LEU A 27 -17.20 5.02 -14.89
N ARG A 28 -18.44 5.12 -15.38
CA ARG A 28 -19.15 6.37 -15.58
C ARG A 28 -20.58 6.32 -15.02
N PRO A 29 -21.19 7.47 -14.70
CA PRO A 29 -22.62 7.56 -14.39
C PRO A 29 -23.49 6.89 -15.45
N ALA A 30 -24.60 6.28 -15.02
CA ALA A 30 -25.59 5.71 -15.94
C ALA A 30 -26.38 6.83 -16.65
N GLU A 31 -26.79 6.60 -17.90
CA GLU A 31 -27.46 7.64 -18.72
C GLU A 31 -28.81 8.12 -18.13
N ASN A 32 -29.38 7.34 -17.21
CA ASN A 32 -30.70 7.56 -16.59
C ASN A 32 -30.66 8.31 -15.24
N THR A 33 -29.50 8.74 -14.74
CA THR A 33 -29.38 9.48 -13.45
C THR A 33 -29.76 10.96 -13.53
N GLY A 34 -30.37 11.41 -14.63
CA GLY A 34 -30.91 12.76 -14.74
C GLY A 34 -29.84 13.84 -14.85
N GLN A 35 -29.08 13.86 -15.94
CA GLN A 35 -28.23 14.97 -16.42
C GLN A 35 -27.24 15.59 -15.40
N THR A 36 -26.96 14.96 -14.27
CA THR A 36 -25.96 15.44 -13.31
C THR A 36 -24.67 14.67 -13.52
N ASP A 37 -23.61 15.42 -13.86
CA ASP A 37 -22.27 14.87 -14.11
C ASP A 37 -21.60 14.40 -12.80
N GLU A 38 -22.07 14.94 -11.67
CA GLU A 38 -21.61 14.67 -10.32
C GLU A 38 -22.48 13.61 -9.65
N LEU A 39 -21.85 12.53 -9.18
CA LEU A 39 -22.44 11.55 -8.28
C LEU A 39 -21.66 11.52 -6.97
N ASP A 40 -22.36 11.29 -5.86
CA ASP A 40 -21.74 11.01 -4.56
C ASP A 40 -21.11 9.60 -4.53
N SER A 41 -20.01 9.40 -5.27
CA SER A 41 -19.21 8.17 -5.28
C SER A 41 -17.91 8.37 -4.50
N TYR A 42 -17.59 7.43 -3.60
CA TYR A 42 -16.33 7.45 -2.86
C TYR A 42 -15.18 6.88 -3.69
N MET A 43 -15.49 6.13 -4.75
CA MET A 43 -14.50 5.48 -5.61
C MET A 43 -14.10 6.31 -6.83
N TYR A 44 -15.05 7.00 -7.47
CA TYR A 44 -14.87 7.47 -8.84
C TYR A 44 -15.10 8.97 -8.98
N GLN A 45 -14.14 9.63 -9.64
CA GLN A 45 -14.37 10.92 -10.26
C GLN A 45 -15.39 10.76 -11.40
N THR A 46 -16.48 11.52 -11.33
CA THR A 46 -17.57 11.49 -12.31
C THR A 46 -17.63 12.74 -13.18
N VAL A 47 -17.14 13.88 -12.69
CA VAL A 47 -17.01 15.11 -13.49
C VAL A 47 -15.99 14.92 -14.60
N GLY A 48 -16.34 15.40 -15.79
CA GLY A 48 -15.50 15.27 -16.99
C GLY A 48 -15.59 13.91 -17.69
N HIS A 49 -16.43 12.98 -17.21
CA HIS A 49 -16.52 11.64 -17.80
C HIS A 49 -16.92 11.63 -19.28
N HIS A 50 -17.64 12.65 -19.76
CA HIS A 50 -18.02 12.81 -21.16
C HIS A 50 -16.83 12.89 -22.12
N ALA A 51 -15.71 13.42 -21.64
CA ALA A 51 -14.52 13.66 -22.46
C ALA A 51 -13.51 12.49 -22.43
N ILE A 52 -13.81 11.40 -21.72
CA ILE A 52 -12.90 10.25 -21.56
C ILE A 52 -12.57 9.57 -22.90
N ASP A 53 -13.49 9.57 -23.85
CA ASP A 53 -13.28 8.96 -25.16
C ASP A 53 -12.13 9.63 -25.93
N LEU A 54 -11.88 10.92 -25.70
CA LEU A 54 -10.75 11.64 -26.30
C LEU A 54 -9.40 11.14 -25.78
N TYR A 55 -9.31 10.63 -24.55
CA TYR A 55 -8.05 10.09 -24.02
C TYR A 55 -7.66 8.80 -24.74
N ALA A 56 -8.62 8.00 -25.19
CA ALA A 56 -8.35 6.78 -25.95
C ALA A 56 -7.60 7.11 -27.24
N GLU A 57 -8.06 8.13 -27.96
CA GLU A 57 -7.41 8.60 -29.18
C GLU A 57 -6.13 9.39 -28.89
N ALA A 58 -6.11 10.21 -27.84
CA ALA A 58 -4.93 10.98 -27.44
C ALA A 58 -3.76 10.07 -27.05
N LEU A 59 -4.01 8.95 -26.36
CA LEU A 59 -3.02 7.98 -25.95
C LEU A 59 -2.78 6.87 -26.99
N ASP A 60 -3.71 6.72 -27.95
CA ASP A 60 -3.77 5.58 -28.88
C ASP A 60 -3.80 4.24 -28.13
N LEU A 61 -4.80 4.11 -27.26
CA LEU A 61 -5.04 2.94 -26.42
C LEU A 61 -6.52 2.52 -26.49
N PRO A 62 -6.82 1.21 -26.43
CA PRO A 62 -8.18 0.72 -26.22
C PRO A 62 -8.82 1.31 -24.97
N LEU A 63 -10.10 1.70 -25.06
CA LEU A 63 -10.89 2.20 -23.94
C LEU A 63 -12.08 1.28 -23.66
N TYR A 64 -12.16 0.83 -22.42
CA TYR A 64 -13.24 0.02 -21.90
C TYR A 64 -14.05 0.83 -20.90
N ARG A 65 -15.34 0.99 -21.18
CA ARG A 65 -16.26 1.75 -20.33
C ARG A 65 -17.33 0.84 -19.74
N GLY A 66 -17.60 1.01 -18.45
CA GLY A 66 -18.72 0.41 -17.74
C GLY A 66 -19.57 1.48 -17.06
N PHE A 67 -20.81 1.14 -16.75
CA PHE A 67 -21.68 2.00 -15.95
C PHE A 67 -21.54 1.69 -14.48
N ILE A 68 -21.57 2.73 -13.64
CA ILE A 68 -21.74 2.60 -12.20
C ILE A 68 -23.22 2.27 -11.96
N LYS A 69 -23.47 1.08 -11.42
CA LYS A 69 -24.82 0.58 -11.08
C LYS A 69 -24.98 0.45 -9.57
N GLY A 70 -23.91 0.06 -8.88
CA GLY A 70 -23.86 0.00 -7.43
C GLY A 70 -23.71 1.37 -6.78
N THR A 71 -23.75 1.39 -5.46
CA THR A 71 -23.49 2.56 -4.62
C THR A 71 -22.39 2.26 -3.60
N SER A 72 -21.91 3.24 -2.85
CA SER A 72 -20.93 3.01 -1.78
C SER A 72 -21.60 2.34 -0.56
N VAL A 73 -21.78 1.01 -0.60
CA VAL A 73 -22.52 0.24 0.42
C VAL A 73 -21.58 -0.20 1.55
N ASN A 74 -20.51 -0.92 1.22
CA ASN A 74 -19.51 -1.35 2.17
C ASN A 74 -18.48 -0.24 2.31
N THR A 75 -18.64 0.61 3.32
CA THR A 75 -17.72 1.73 3.59
C THR A 75 -16.65 1.42 4.64
N GLY A 76 -16.54 0.15 5.04
CA GLY A 76 -15.53 -0.31 6.00
C GLY A 76 -14.10 -0.16 5.51
N ARG A 77 -13.15 -0.30 6.44
CA ARG A 77 -11.69 -0.31 6.17
C ARG A 77 -11.26 -1.51 5.34
N VAL A 78 -11.93 -2.64 5.53
CA VAL A 78 -11.72 -3.88 4.79
C VAL A 78 -12.93 -4.06 3.89
N TYR A 79 -12.69 -4.27 2.60
CA TYR A 79 -13.76 -4.56 1.67
C TYR A 79 -14.06 -6.06 1.66
N THR A 80 -15.34 -6.38 1.80
CA THR A 80 -15.90 -7.71 1.55
C THR A 80 -16.93 -7.59 0.42
N PRO A 81 -16.91 -8.49 -0.57
CA PRO A 81 -17.79 -8.40 -1.75
C PRO A 81 -19.26 -8.20 -1.36
N CYS A 82 -19.88 -7.17 -1.93
CA CYS A 82 -21.29 -6.85 -1.74
C CYS A 82 -21.91 -6.55 -3.11
N GLN A 83 -22.93 -7.31 -3.51
CA GLN A 83 -23.43 -7.30 -4.89
C GLN A 83 -23.98 -5.94 -5.34
N GLU A 84 -24.45 -5.11 -4.41
CA GLU A 84 -25.01 -3.78 -4.67
C GLU A 84 -23.94 -2.67 -4.61
N ASP A 85 -22.68 -3.04 -4.34
CA ASP A 85 -21.58 -2.10 -4.18
C ASP A 85 -20.92 -1.74 -5.51
N GLU A 86 -20.57 -0.47 -5.67
CA GLU A 86 -19.92 0.09 -6.86
C GLU A 86 -18.56 -0.58 -7.18
N VAL A 87 -17.96 -1.29 -6.23
CA VAL A 87 -16.73 -2.07 -6.42
C VAL A 87 -16.97 -3.31 -7.28
N GLU A 88 -18.17 -3.89 -7.29
CA GLU A 88 -18.48 -5.04 -8.14
C GLU A 88 -18.57 -4.65 -9.63
N ASP A 89 -19.00 -3.42 -9.92
CA ASP A 89 -18.93 -2.87 -11.29
C ASP A 89 -17.48 -2.79 -11.77
N LEU A 90 -16.55 -2.39 -10.89
CA LEU A 90 -15.12 -2.38 -11.19
C LEU A 90 -14.59 -3.78 -11.43
N TYR A 91 -14.99 -4.76 -10.63
CA TYR A 91 -14.60 -6.14 -10.85
C TYR A 91 -15.04 -6.66 -12.21
N HIS A 92 -16.29 -6.43 -12.60
CA HIS A 92 -16.78 -6.86 -13.90
C HIS A 92 -16.04 -6.19 -15.06
N LEU A 93 -15.75 -4.90 -14.94
CA LEU A 93 -14.96 -4.17 -15.93
C LEU A 93 -13.51 -4.69 -16.02
N MET A 94 -12.84 -4.88 -14.88
CA MET A 94 -11.47 -5.40 -14.85
C MET A 94 -11.40 -6.83 -15.38
N LYS A 95 -12.41 -7.66 -15.09
CA LYS A 95 -12.51 -9.02 -15.64
C LYS A 95 -12.60 -8.98 -17.17
N LEU A 96 -13.47 -8.13 -17.72
CA LEU A 96 -13.59 -7.95 -19.17
C LEU A 96 -12.27 -7.52 -19.81
N VAL A 97 -11.57 -6.55 -19.21
CA VAL A 97 -10.29 -6.05 -19.72
C VAL A 97 -9.22 -7.14 -19.64
N LYS A 98 -9.15 -7.88 -18.53
CA LYS A 98 -8.23 -9.01 -18.36
C LYS A 98 -8.47 -10.08 -19.43
N ASP A 99 -9.72 -10.48 -19.64
CA ASP A 99 -10.08 -11.54 -20.58
C ASP A 99 -9.80 -11.14 -22.04
N LYS A 100 -9.88 -9.84 -22.38
CA LYS A 100 -9.64 -9.33 -23.73
C LYS A 100 -8.18 -8.96 -24.03
N GLU A 101 -7.50 -8.33 -23.09
CA GLU A 101 -6.18 -7.74 -23.29
C GLU A 101 -5.05 -8.55 -22.62
N GLY A 102 -5.38 -9.56 -21.80
CA GLY A 102 -4.38 -10.40 -21.13
C GLY A 102 -3.55 -9.65 -20.09
N VAL A 103 -4.12 -8.62 -19.45
CA VAL A 103 -3.39 -7.75 -18.51
C VAL A 103 -2.95 -8.51 -17.25
N GLU A 104 -1.80 -8.11 -16.69
CA GLU A 104 -1.23 -8.71 -15.47
C GLU A 104 -1.38 -7.84 -14.22
N GLY A 105 -1.79 -6.58 -14.39
CA GLY A 105 -1.93 -5.63 -13.30
C GLY A 105 -2.93 -4.51 -13.57
N VAL A 106 -3.31 -3.81 -12.51
CA VAL A 106 -4.23 -2.66 -12.54
C VAL A 106 -3.58 -1.47 -11.88
N SER A 107 -3.54 -0.36 -12.60
CA SER A 107 -3.00 0.92 -12.13
C SER A 107 -4.11 1.78 -11.51
N VAL A 108 -3.87 2.33 -10.31
CA VAL A 108 -4.77 3.25 -9.61
C VAL A 108 -4.02 4.47 -9.08
N GLY A 109 -4.54 5.67 -9.36
CA GLY A 109 -3.97 6.94 -8.93
C GLY A 109 -4.36 7.38 -7.51
N ALA A 110 -4.60 6.47 -6.58
CA ALA A 110 -4.94 6.84 -5.20
C ALA A 110 -3.71 7.39 -4.46
N ILE A 111 -3.81 8.57 -3.85
CA ILE A 111 -2.68 9.18 -3.12
C ILE A 111 -2.83 8.94 -1.61
N LEU A 112 -3.93 9.33 -0.98
CA LEU A 112 -4.11 9.17 0.46
C LEU A 112 -5.20 8.15 0.81
N SER A 113 -6.23 8.04 -0.03
CA SER A 113 -7.41 7.21 0.25
C SER A 113 -7.10 5.71 0.40
N ASP A 114 -7.10 5.23 1.65
CA ASP A 114 -7.10 3.80 1.98
C ASP A 114 -8.36 3.09 1.46
N TYR A 115 -9.48 3.80 1.42
CA TYR A 115 -10.75 3.30 0.91
C TYR A 115 -10.63 2.82 -0.54
N GLN A 116 -10.11 3.69 -1.42
CA GLN A 116 -9.96 3.38 -2.84
C GLN A 116 -8.93 2.27 -3.07
N ARG A 117 -7.77 2.36 -2.40
CA ARG A 117 -6.69 1.37 -2.55
C ARG A 117 -7.17 -0.03 -2.19
N VAL A 118 -7.79 -0.21 -1.01
CA VAL A 118 -8.21 -1.55 -0.53
C VAL A 118 -9.23 -2.20 -1.46
N ARG A 119 -10.14 -1.41 -2.04
CA ARG A 119 -11.16 -1.91 -2.99
C ARG A 119 -10.55 -2.36 -4.31
N VAL A 120 -9.59 -1.58 -4.85
CA VAL A 120 -8.82 -1.99 -6.03
C VAL A 120 -7.98 -3.23 -5.74
N GLU A 121 -7.33 -3.31 -4.57
CA GLU A 121 -6.57 -4.48 -4.15
C GLU A 121 -7.47 -5.74 -4.05
N ASP A 122 -8.69 -5.63 -3.53
CA ASP A 122 -9.63 -6.77 -3.50
C ASP A 122 -9.98 -7.25 -4.92
N VAL A 123 -10.38 -6.33 -5.81
CA VAL A 123 -10.68 -6.67 -7.21
C VAL A 123 -9.50 -7.38 -7.87
N CYS A 124 -8.29 -6.84 -7.68
CA CYS A 124 -7.07 -7.41 -8.23
C CYS A 124 -6.78 -8.80 -7.67
N ARG A 125 -6.91 -8.99 -6.35
CA ARG A 125 -6.74 -10.28 -5.69
C ARG A 125 -7.69 -11.34 -6.23
N ARG A 126 -8.98 -11.02 -6.38
CA ARG A 126 -9.98 -11.95 -6.94
C ARG A 126 -9.73 -12.30 -8.40
N LEU A 127 -9.12 -11.38 -9.15
CA LEU A 127 -8.77 -11.56 -10.55
C LEU A 127 -7.33 -12.04 -10.75
N ASN A 128 -6.55 -12.29 -9.69
CA ASN A 128 -5.12 -12.60 -9.78
C ASN A 128 -4.36 -11.60 -10.68
N LEU A 129 -4.52 -10.31 -10.38
CA LEU A 129 -3.84 -9.17 -10.99
C LEU A 129 -2.97 -8.47 -9.94
N GLN A 130 -1.87 -7.83 -10.37
CA GLN A 130 -1.03 -7.01 -9.49
C GLN A 130 -1.60 -5.58 -9.39
N PRO A 131 -2.00 -5.10 -8.20
CA PRO A 131 -2.36 -3.70 -8.02
C PRO A 131 -1.10 -2.80 -8.00
N LEU A 132 -1.15 -1.67 -8.71
CA LEU A 132 -0.09 -0.68 -8.86
C LEU A 132 -0.59 0.70 -8.40
N ALA A 133 -0.19 1.13 -7.21
CA ALA A 133 -0.59 2.38 -6.57
C ALA A 133 0.64 3.23 -6.21
N TYR A 134 1.39 3.67 -7.23
CA TYR A 134 2.68 4.36 -7.05
C TYR A 134 2.60 5.66 -6.25
N LEU A 135 1.43 6.33 -6.27
CA LEU A 135 1.24 7.60 -5.58
C LEU A 135 0.84 7.45 -4.11
N TRP A 136 0.49 6.24 -3.68
CA TRP A 136 -0.14 6.04 -2.38
C TRP A 136 0.82 6.36 -1.22
N ARG A 137 0.32 7.12 -0.24
CA ARG A 137 1.01 7.70 0.93
C ARG A 137 2.23 8.58 0.62
N ARG A 138 2.36 9.08 -0.62
CA ARG A 138 3.39 10.09 -0.93
C ARG A 138 3.01 11.45 -0.33
N ASN A 139 4.02 12.24 0.00
CA ASN A 139 3.81 13.63 0.43
C ASN A 139 3.18 14.43 -0.71
N GLN A 140 2.03 15.05 -0.45
CA GLN A 140 1.21 15.68 -1.47
C GLN A 140 1.85 16.94 -2.06
N GLU A 141 2.54 17.76 -1.25
CA GLU A 141 3.19 18.97 -1.74
C GLU A 141 4.31 18.65 -2.72
N ILE A 142 5.14 17.66 -2.37
CA ILE A 142 6.20 17.16 -3.26
C ILE A 142 5.57 16.55 -4.51
N LEU A 143 4.51 15.77 -4.36
CA LEU A 143 3.84 15.09 -5.47
C LEU A 143 3.23 16.09 -6.47
N LEU A 144 2.56 17.14 -5.99
CA LEU A 144 1.99 18.19 -6.84
C LEU A 144 3.08 18.89 -7.67
N LYS A 145 4.20 19.26 -7.02
CA LYS A 145 5.36 19.85 -7.71
C LYS A 145 5.96 18.91 -8.74
N GLU A 146 6.07 17.63 -8.41
CA GLU A 146 6.57 16.62 -9.35
C GLU A 146 5.65 16.46 -10.57
N MET A 147 4.32 16.42 -10.39
CA MET A 147 3.35 16.36 -11.49
C MET A 147 3.54 17.52 -12.47
N ILE A 148 3.65 18.74 -11.94
CA ILE A 148 3.86 19.96 -12.73
C ILE A 148 5.20 19.90 -13.48
N SER A 149 6.29 19.58 -12.76
CA SER A 149 7.63 19.47 -13.37
C SER A 149 7.74 18.33 -14.39
N SER A 150 6.88 17.31 -14.29
CA SER A 150 6.77 16.20 -15.23
C SER A 150 5.84 16.51 -16.42
N HIS A 151 5.42 17.77 -16.56
CA HIS A 151 4.56 18.26 -17.63
C HIS A 151 3.18 17.60 -17.67
N ILE A 152 2.57 17.30 -16.51
CA ILE A 152 1.13 17.08 -16.42
C ILE A 152 0.43 18.43 -16.60
N GLN A 153 -0.12 18.66 -17.79
CA GLN A 153 -0.89 19.85 -18.12
C GLN A 153 -2.36 19.57 -17.80
N ALA A 154 -2.78 19.83 -16.57
CA ALA A 154 -4.15 19.63 -16.12
C ALA A 154 -4.77 20.93 -15.61
N ILE A 155 -6.09 21.04 -15.79
CA ILE A 155 -6.90 22.15 -15.30
C ILE A 155 -7.82 21.70 -14.18
N ILE A 156 -8.17 22.61 -13.27
CA ILE A 156 -9.19 22.39 -12.24
C ILE A 156 -10.57 22.36 -12.93
N ILE A 157 -11.32 21.28 -12.75
CA ILE A 157 -12.66 21.12 -13.34
C ILE A 157 -13.77 21.02 -12.31
N LYS A 158 -13.43 20.90 -11.03
CA LYS A 158 -14.39 20.90 -9.92
C LYS A 158 -13.71 21.52 -8.72
N VAL A 159 -14.47 22.27 -7.93
CA VAL A 159 -14.10 22.71 -6.59
C VAL A 159 -15.23 22.37 -5.63
N ALA A 160 -14.86 21.94 -4.43
CA ALA A 160 -15.79 21.54 -3.38
C ALA A 160 -15.20 21.70 -1.97
N ALA A 161 -14.31 22.68 -1.78
CA ALA A 161 -13.63 22.91 -0.50
C ALA A 161 -13.60 24.38 -0.11
N PHE A 162 -13.51 24.60 1.21
CA PHE A 162 -13.38 25.93 1.78
C PHE A 162 -12.15 26.65 1.21
N GLY A 163 -12.37 27.87 0.72
CA GLY A 163 -11.33 28.70 0.12
C GLY A 163 -11.10 28.45 -1.38
N LEU A 164 -11.80 27.50 -2.00
CA LEU A 164 -11.82 27.36 -3.46
C LEU A 164 -13.08 28.03 -4.03
N ASP A 165 -12.89 29.19 -4.63
CA ASP A 165 -13.91 29.93 -5.38
C ASP A 165 -14.08 29.38 -6.82
N PRO A 166 -15.30 29.00 -7.26
CA PRO A 166 -15.57 28.55 -8.61
C PRO A 166 -15.20 29.54 -9.72
N ASP A 167 -15.49 30.82 -9.52
CA ASP A 167 -15.30 31.87 -10.54
C ASP A 167 -13.81 32.23 -10.69
N GLU A 168 -13.02 32.05 -9.63
CA GLU A 168 -11.59 32.32 -9.67
C GLU A 168 -10.74 31.12 -10.04
N HIS A 169 -11.17 29.88 -9.73
CA HIS A 169 -10.29 28.72 -9.80
C HIS A 169 -10.64 27.68 -10.87
N LEU A 170 -11.90 27.57 -11.29
CA LEU A 170 -12.25 26.62 -12.36
C LEU A 170 -11.55 27.02 -13.67
N GLY A 171 -10.99 26.04 -14.36
CA GLY A 171 -10.27 26.22 -15.62
C GLY A 171 -8.81 26.62 -15.48
N LYS A 172 -8.35 27.05 -14.30
CA LYS A 172 -6.94 27.32 -14.04
C LYS A 172 -6.10 26.05 -14.10
N THR A 173 -4.86 26.19 -14.56
CA THR A 173 -3.92 25.09 -14.64
C THR A 173 -3.34 24.74 -13.27
N LEU A 174 -2.78 23.54 -13.13
CA LEU A 174 -2.14 23.10 -11.89
C LEU A 174 -0.96 24.01 -11.47
N ASP A 175 -0.18 24.52 -12.43
CA ASP A 175 0.93 25.44 -12.16
C ASP A 175 0.45 26.81 -11.68
N GLU A 176 -0.65 27.33 -12.21
CA GLU A 176 -1.28 28.56 -11.72
C GLU A 176 -1.82 28.37 -10.28
N MET A 177 -2.33 27.18 -9.98
CA MET A 177 -2.97 26.86 -8.70
C MET A 177 -2.01 26.41 -7.60
N GLU A 178 -0.81 25.91 -7.93
CA GLU A 178 0.12 25.32 -6.96
C GLU A 178 0.44 26.21 -5.75
N PRO A 179 0.82 27.50 -5.92
CA PRO A 179 1.13 28.35 -4.77
C PRO A 179 -0.09 28.58 -3.87
N TYR A 180 -1.28 28.61 -4.47
CA TYR A 180 -2.54 28.82 -3.74
C TYR A 180 -2.96 27.57 -2.97
N LEU A 181 -2.88 26.39 -3.59
CA LEU A 181 -3.22 25.11 -2.96
C LEU A 181 -2.30 24.79 -1.78
N LEU A 182 -0.99 25.06 -1.89
CA LEU A 182 -0.06 24.89 -0.77
C LEU A 182 -0.40 25.80 0.40
N LYS A 183 -0.74 27.07 0.12
CA LYS A 183 -1.16 28.04 1.14
C LYS A 183 -2.48 27.65 1.80
N LEU A 184 -3.44 27.15 1.03
CA LEU A 184 -4.70 26.62 1.57
C LEU A 184 -4.45 25.40 2.47
N SER A 185 -3.53 24.53 2.07
CA SER A 185 -3.14 23.36 2.86
C SER A 185 -2.56 23.75 4.21
N GLU A 186 -1.61 24.68 4.22
CA GLU A 186 -1.00 25.19 5.45
C GLU A 186 -2.03 25.88 6.36
N LYS A 187 -2.95 26.66 5.79
CA LYS A 187 -3.88 27.50 6.55
C LYS A 187 -5.12 26.76 7.05
N TYR A 188 -5.65 25.84 6.26
CA TYR A 188 -6.96 25.22 6.48
C TYR A 188 -6.92 23.69 6.48
N GLY A 189 -5.78 23.07 6.22
CA GLY A 189 -5.65 21.61 6.15
C GLY A 189 -6.27 21.00 4.89
N VAL A 190 -6.55 21.80 3.87
CA VAL A 190 -6.96 21.32 2.54
C VAL A 190 -5.85 20.45 1.97
N HIS A 191 -6.19 19.31 1.39
CA HIS A 191 -5.22 18.43 0.76
C HIS A 191 -4.68 19.08 -0.52
N ALA A 192 -3.35 19.31 -0.58
CA ALA A 192 -2.73 19.97 -1.72
C ALA A 192 -3.00 19.24 -3.06
N CYS A 193 -3.15 17.91 -3.03
CA CYS A 193 -3.52 17.11 -4.20
C CYS A 193 -5.05 16.91 -4.37
N GLY A 194 -5.90 17.58 -3.60
CA GLY A 194 -7.36 17.51 -3.72
C GLY A 194 -7.96 16.19 -3.22
N GLU A 195 -7.27 15.49 -2.33
CA GLU A 195 -7.77 14.26 -1.72
C GLU A 195 -9.09 14.51 -0.97
N GLY A 196 -10.01 13.55 -1.05
CA GLY A 196 -11.35 13.70 -0.46
C GLY A 196 -12.34 14.48 -1.33
N GLY A 197 -11.97 14.82 -2.57
CA GLY A 197 -12.86 15.47 -3.54
C GLY A 197 -12.88 16.98 -3.45
N GLU A 198 -11.93 17.59 -2.74
CA GLU A 198 -11.82 19.04 -2.56
C GLU A 198 -11.71 19.80 -3.90
N TYR A 199 -11.02 19.20 -4.87
CA TYR A 199 -11.05 19.60 -6.26
C TYR A 199 -10.79 18.40 -7.16
N GLU A 200 -11.27 18.48 -8.40
CA GLU A 200 -10.95 17.49 -9.43
C GLU A 200 -10.29 18.15 -10.63
N THR A 201 -9.57 17.34 -11.43
CA THR A 201 -8.81 17.84 -12.56
C THR A 201 -9.12 17.10 -13.85
N PHE A 202 -8.79 17.74 -14.97
CA PHE A 202 -8.80 17.16 -16.30
C PHE A 202 -7.46 17.41 -16.98
N THR A 203 -6.79 16.36 -17.42
CA THR A 203 -5.46 16.45 -18.04
C THR A 203 -5.58 16.69 -19.53
N LEU A 204 -5.21 17.90 -19.96
CA LEU A 204 -5.22 18.31 -21.37
C LEU A 204 -4.03 17.72 -22.14
N ASP A 205 -2.88 17.62 -21.49
CA ASP A 205 -1.70 16.99 -22.08
C ASP A 205 -0.77 16.37 -21.03
N CYS A 206 -0.06 15.32 -21.43
CA CYS A 206 1.11 14.84 -20.72
C CYS A 206 2.10 14.17 -21.67
N PRO A 207 3.33 13.83 -21.23
CA PRO A 207 4.34 13.21 -22.08
C PRO A 207 3.90 11.90 -22.77
N LEU A 208 2.96 11.16 -22.20
CA LEU A 208 2.44 9.91 -22.79
C LEU A 208 1.45 10.15 -23.95
N PHE A 209 0.88 11.35 -24.08
CA PHE A 209 -0.13 11.60 -25.10
C PHE A 209 0.53 11.80 -26.47
N LYS A 210 -0.07 11.24 -27.51
CA LYS A 210 0.27 11.47 -28.93
C LYS A 210 -0.37 12.74 -29.48
N LYS A 211 -1.56 13.09 -28.98
CA LYS A 211 -2.30 14.32 -29.29
C LYS A 211 -2.69 15.04 -28.00
N LYS A 212 -2.69 16.36 -27.99
CA LYS A 212 -3.20 17.14 -26.85
C LYS A 212 -4.70 17.39 -27.00
N ILE A 213 -5.40 17.49 -25.88
CA ILE A 213 -6.82 17.84 -25.83
C ILE A 213 -6.93 19.36 -25.67
N VAL A 214 -7.79 19.98 -26.46
CA VAL A 214 -8.07 21.42 -26.41
C VAL A 214 -9.54 21.62 -26.04
N VAL A 215 -9.78 22.46 -25.04
CA VAL A 215 -11.13 22.90 -24.66
C VAL A 215 -11.50 24.08 -25.56
N ASP A 216 -12.51 23.90 -26.41
CA ASP A 216 -13.02 24.97 -27.28
C ASP A 216 -14.06 25.83 -26.56
N SER A 217 -14.92 25.18 -25.77
CA SER A 217 -15.92 25.85 -24.94
C SER A 217 -16.42 24.95 -23.81
N ASP A 218 -16.77 25.60 -22.72
CA ASP A 218 -17.29 25.01 -21.50
C ASP A 218 -18.30 25.95 -20.84
N LYS A 219 -18.95 25.47 -19.77
CA LYS A 219 -19.78 26.28 -18.88
C LYS A 219 -19.58 25.83 -17.43
N VAL A 220 -19.67 26.77 -16.51
CA VAL A 220 -19.72 26.46 -15.07
C VAL A 220 -21.11 25.98 -14.69
N VAL A 221 -21.17 24.88 -13.94
CA VAL A 221 -22.40 24.36 -13.33
C VAL A 221 -22.23 24.39 -11.82
N VAL A 222 -23.09 25.15 -11.14
CA VAL A 222 -23.14 25.20 -9.67
C VAL A 222 -24.04 24.07 -9.18
N HIS A 223 -23.45 23.12 -8.46
CA HIS A 223 -24.17 22.01 -7.85
C HIS A 223 -24.70 22.39 -6.46
N SER A 224 -23.88 23.08 -5.66
CA SER A 224 -24.26 23.62 -4.35
C SER A 224 -23.69 25.03 -4.17
N ALA A 225 -24.56 25.99 -3.86
CA ALA A 225 -24.19 27.38 -3.63
C ALA A 225 -23.91 27.68 -2.13
N ASP A 226 -23.27 26.75 -1.43
CA ASP A 226 -22.88 26.95 -0.03
C ASP A 226 -22.00 28.20 0.11
N ALA A 227 -22.25 29.00 1.16
CA ALA A 227 -21.60 30.31 1.33
C ALA A 227 -20.10 30.20 1.69
N PHE A 228 -19.64 29.02 2.10
CA PHE A 228 -18.28 28.79 2.59
C PHE A 228 -17.52 27.75 1.76
N ALA A 229 -18.22 26.73 1.25
CA ALA A 229 -17.64 25.67 0.42
C ALA A 229 -18.57 25.36 -0.78
N PRO A 230 -18.67 26.29 -1.75
CA PRO A 230 -19.47 26.06 -2.94
C PRO A 230 -18.96 24.82 -3.71
N VAL A 231 -19.90 24.06 -4.27
CA VAL A 231 -19.60 22.93 -5.14
C VAL A 231 -20.00 23.31 -6.56
N ALA A 232 -19.01 23.41 -7.43
CA ALA A 232 -19.20 23.76 -8.82
C ALA A 232 -18.18 23.04 -9.70
N TYR A 233 -18.56 22.83 -10.96
CA TYR A 233 -17.73 22.12 -11.92
C TYR A 233 -17.86 22.65 -13.34
N LEU A 234 -16.87 22.35 -14.18
CA LEU A 234 -16.86 22.64 -15.60
C LEU A 234 -17.56 21.53 -16.38
N HIS A 235 -18.57 21.93 -17.15
CA HIS A 235 -19.21 21.08 -18.14
C HIS A 235 -18.70 21.46 -19.54
N PHE A 236 -17.90 20.59 -20.14
CA PHE A 236 -17.34 20.81 -21.47
C PHE A 236 -18.42 20.70 -22.55
N LEU A 237 -18.57 21.75 -23.36
CA LEU A 237 -19.50 21.80 -24.47
C LEU A 237 -18.86 21.33 -25.77
N LYS A 238 -17.57 21.68 -25.96
CA LYS A 238 -16.82 21.30 -27.15
C LYS A 238 -15.34 21.14 -26.82
N LEU A 239 -14.78 20.03 -27.30
CA LEU A 239 -13.39 19.65 -27.17
C LEU A 239 -12.90 19.11 -28.52
N HIS A 240 -11.61 19.24 -28.81
CA HIS A 240 -10.98 18.57 -29.94
C HIS A 240 -9.55 18.14 -29.63
N LEU A 241 -9.00 17.30 -30.52
CA LEU A 241 -7.61 16.85 -30.43
C LEU A 241 -6.74 17.59 -31.43
N GLU A 242 -5.58 18.03 -30.97
CA GLU A 242 -4.54 18.62 -31.82
C GLU A 242 -3.28 17.76 -31.80
N ASN A 243 -2.65 17.64 -32.97
CA ASN A 243 -1.34 16.98 -33.09
C ASN A 243 -0.27 17.82 -32.37
N LYS A 244 0.68 17.14 -31.72
CA LYS A 244 1.83 17.80 -31.08
C LYS A 244 2.83 18.24 -32.14
N ALA A 245 3.31 19.47 -32.06
CA ALA A 245 4.26 20.07 -33.01
C ALA A 245 5.64 19.37 -33.04
N LYS A 246 5.99 18.65 -31.98
CA LYS A 246 7.11 17.71 -31.90
C LYS A 246 6.62 16.48 -31.14
N ALA A 247 6.95 15.27 -31.59
CA ALA A 247 6.85 14.09 -30.74
C ALA A 247 7.64 14.42 -29.47
N SER A 248 6.98 14.40 -28.31
CA SER A 248 7.67 14.54 -27.03
C SER A 248 8.84 13.56 -27.07
N GLY A 249 10.06 14.07 -26.88
CA GLY A 249 11.24 13.19 -26.78
C GLY A 249 10.91 12.07 -25.80
N ALA A 250 11.35 10.85 -26.11
CA ALA A 250 11.07 9.65 -25.33
C ALA A 250 11.08 10.02 -23.83
N PHE A 251 9.94 9.84 -23.16
CA PHE A 251 9.80 10.12 -21.74
C PHE A 251 11.01 9.52 -21.03
N LEU A 252 11.94 10.38 -20.64
CA LEU A 252 13.16 9.96 -19.98
C LEU A 252 12.71 9.50 -18.61
N VAL A 253 12.78 8.20 -18.40
CA VAL A 253 12.53 7.57 -17.11
C VAL A 253 13.55 8.16 -16.14
N SER A 254 13.15 9.20 -15.42
CA SER A 254 13.90 9.66 -14.26
C SER A 254 13.87 8.55 -13.22
N ARG A 255 15.01 8.32 -12.55
CA ARG A 255 15.06 7.35 -11.44
C ARG A 255 13.96 7.67 -10.44
N CYS A 256 13.29 6.63 -9.94
CA CYS A 256 12.20 6.82 -8.99
C CYS A 256 12.69 7.61 -7.77
N SER A 257 11.86 8.51 -7.23
CA SER A 257 12.15 9.19 -5.95
C SER A 257 12.40 8.19 -4.81
N CYS A 258 11.74 7.04 -4.84
CA CYS A 258 11.94 5.92 -3.94
C CYS A 258 13.32 5.24 -4.11
N GLU A 259 13.80 5.06 -5.35
CA GLU A 259 15.16 4.55 -5.64
C GLU A 259 16.22 5.54 -5.18
N LEU A 260 16.04 6.82 -5.47
CA LEU A 260 16.91 7.90 -5.01
C LEU A 260 16.94 7.95 -3.48
N SER A 261 15.77 7.90 -2.83
CA SER A 261 15.71 7.86 -1.36
C SER A 261 16.41 6.65 -0.76
N CYS A 262 16.46 5.52 -1.48
CA CYS A 262 17.15 4.29 -1.07
C CYS A 262 18.62 4.23 -1.52
N GLY A 263 19.08 5.19 -2.33
CA GLY A 263 20.47 5.27 -2.84
C GLY A 263 21.20 6.58 -2.53
N ASN A 264 20.59 7.51 -1.79
CA ASN A 264 21.16 8.81 -1.43
C ASN A 264 22.45 8.70 -0.60
N GLU A 265 23.35 9.68 -0.74
CA GLU A 265 24.59 9.80 0.03
C GLU A 265 24.35 9.90 1.55
N ASP A 266 23.19 10.39 1.99
CA ASP A 266 22.76 10.42 3.41
C ASP A 266 22.63 9.02 4.06
N ILE A 267 22.61 7.97 3.24
CA ILE A 267 22.54 6.59 3.70
C ILE A 267 23.92 6.12 4.14
N PHE A 268 25.01 6.66 3.60
CA PHE A 268 26.37 6.26 3.96
C PHE A 268 26.83 7.00 5.25
N PRO A 269 27.77 6.44 6.01
CA PRO A 269 28.31 7.12 7.18
C PRO A 269 28.94 8.46 6.76
N LEU A 270 28.52 9.55 7.40
CA LEU A 270 28.96 10.92 7.05
C LEU A 270 30.32 11.27 7.67
N SER A 271 30.82 10.43 8.58
CA SER A 271 32.11 10.58 9.28
C SER A 271 32.60 9.25 9.86
N GLU A 272 33.89 9.17 10.22
CA GLU A 272 34.47 8.05 10.99
C GLU A 272 33.82 7.84 12.37
N GLU A 273 33.04 8.82 12.87
CA GLU A 273 32.27 8.69 14.12
C GLU A 273 30.98 7.85 13.97
N ASP A 274 30.46 7.69 12.75
CA ASP A 274 29.29 6.84 12.45
C ASP A 274 29.67 5.34 12.35
N GLU A 275 30.95 5.04 12.12
CA GLU A 275 31.46 3.67 12.15
C GLU A 275 31.46 3.13 13.59
N PRO A 276 31.21 1.82 13.80
CA PRO A 276 31.11 1.24 15.14
C PRO A 276 32.41 1.43 15.93
N GLN A 277 32.41 2.41 16.84
CA GLN A 277 33.57 2.78 17.67
C GLN A 277 33.96 1.73 18.71
N GLU A 278 33.05 0.82 19.07
CA GLU A 278 33.31 -0.28 20.00
C GLU A 278 32.89 -1.63 19.41
N HIS A 279 33.88 -2.48 19.11
CA HIS A 279 33.67 -3.91 18.91
C HIS A 279 33.36 -4.55 20.27
N ILE A 280 32.10 -4.54 20.70
CA ILE A 280 31.69 -5.43 21.79
C ILE A 280 31.83 -6.87 21.28
N PRO A 281 32.69 -7.71 21.86
CA PRO A 281 32.83 -9.08 21.42
C PRO A 281 31.53 -9.83 21.72
N VAL A 282 30.72 -10.05 20.68
CA VAL A 282 29.55 -10.92 20.78
C VAL A 282 30.07 -12.34 20.79
N THR A 283 30.02 -13.00 21.93
CA THR A 283 30.37 -14.43 22.06
C THR A 283 29.36 -15.27 21.28
N TRP A 284 29.69 -15.58 20.03
CA TRP A 284 28.89 -16.47 19.19
C TRP A 284 29.17 -17.92 19.56
N LYS A 285 28.15 -18.60 20.10
CA LYS A 285 28.17 -20.06 20.21
C LYS A 285 27.70 -20.64 18.89
N SER A 286 28.61 -21.18 18.09
CA SER A 286 28.27 -21.96 16.89
C SER A 286 27.53 -23.23 17.32
N LEU A 287 26.20 -23.19 17.28
CA LEU A 287 25.38 -24.38 17.51
C LEU A 287 25.47 -25.30 16.30
N LYS A 288 25.76 -26.59 16.54
CA LYS A 288 25.67 -27.62 15.49
C LYS A 288 24.22 -28.10 15.41
N GLN A 289 23.70 -28.39 14.20
CA GLN A 289 22.32 -28.86 13.99
C GLN A 289 21.92 -30.01 14.94
N ASN A 290 22.84 -30.95 15.17
CA ASN A 290 22.58 -32.13 16.01
C ASN A 290 22.56 -31.85 17.53
N SER A 291 22.79 -30.60 17.94
CA SER A 291 22.76 -30.18 19.36
C SER A 291 21.47 -29.46 19.77
N LEU A 292 20.56 -29.23 18.83
CA LEU A 292 19.26 -28.64 19.12
C LEU A 292 18.36 -29.73 19.74
N ASP A 293 18.30 -29.76 21.06
CA ASP A 293 17.29 -30.54 21.79
C ASP A 293 15.91 -29.89 21.54
N PHE A 294 15.21 -30.41 20.54
CA PHE A 294 13.87 -29.96 20.15
C PHE A 294 12.80 -30.88 20.75
N ASN A 295 12.96 -31.28 22.01
CA ASN A 295 11.92 -31.97 22.79
C ASN A 295 10.77 -31.04 23.23
N LYS A 296 10.77 -29.77 22.83
CA LYS A 296 9.69 -28.83 23.15
C LYS A 296 8.41 -29.25 22.44
N THR A 297 7.51 -29.82 23.22
CA THR A 297 6.09 -29.94 22.91
C THR A 297 5.47 -28.57 22.72
N PHE A 298 4.35 -28.53 21.99
CA PHE A 298 3.44 -27.38 21.97
C PHE A 298 3.30 -26.75 23.37
N GLY A 299 3.50 -25.44 23.44
CA GLY A 299 3.38 -24.65 24.64
C GLY A 299 2.31 -23.58 24.47
N ARG A 300 1.65 -23.22 25.56
CA ARG A 300 0.72 -22.09 25.62
C ARG A 300 0.95 -21.29 26.88
N SER A 301 0.82 -19.97 26.81
CA SER A 301 0.76 -19.15 28.01
C SER A 301 -0.64 -19.20 28.63
N GLY A 302 -0.76 -18.72 29.88
CA GLY A 302 -2.06 -18.26 30.37
C GLY A 302 -2.57 -17.07 29.57
N ARG A 303 -3.88 -16.84 29.58
CA ARG A 303 -4.49 -15.64 29.00
C ARG A 303 -4.32 -14.46 29.96
N SER A 304 -3.81 -13.35 29.46
CA SER A 304 -3.73 -12.10 30.23
C SER A 304 -5.12 -11.51 30.50
N LEU A 305 -5.23 -10.62 31.50
CA LEU A 305 -6.46 -9.87 31.77
C LEU A 305 -6.94 -9.04 30.58
N SER A 306 -6.01 -8.63 29.72
CA SER A 306 -6.26 -7.91 28.47
C SER A 306 -6.49 -8.84 27.27
N GLY A 307 -6.68 -10.15 27.45
CA GLY A 307 -7.09 -11.05 26.38
C GLY A 307 -5.96 -11.60 25.50
N TYR A 308 -4.69 -11.24 25.74
CA TYR A 308 -3.53 -11.79 25.03
C TYR A 308 -3.16 -13.21 25.47
N GLN A 309 -2.77 -14.06 24.52
CA GLN A 309 -2.33 -15.43 24.78
C GLN A 309 -1.30 -15.89 23.72
N TRP A 310 -0.18 -16.45 24.17
CA TRP A 310 0.86 -17.02 23.30
C TRP A 310 0.64 -18.51 23.07
N PHE A 311 0.90 -18.93 21.83
CA PHE A 311 0.98 -20.32 21.39
C PHE A 311 2.36 -20.52 20.77
N SER A 312 3.08 -21.56 21.17
CA SER A 312 4.46 -21.76 20.75
C SER A 312 4.77 -23.20 20.41
N GLY A 313 5.73 -23.41 19.51
CA GLY A 313 6.22 -24.74 19.16
C GLY A 313 5.27 -25.55 18.28
N ILE A 314 4.47 -24.90 17.42
CA ILE A 314 3.73 -25.61 16.37
C ILE A 314 4.71 -25.97 15.25
N THR A 315 4.89 -27.25 14.96
CA THR A 315 5.92 -27.72 14.01
C THR A 315 5.31 -28.49 12.85
N ALA A 316 5.81 -28.22 11.64
CA ALA A 316 5.53 -29.03 10.46
C ALA A 316 6.59 -30.12 10.31
N HIS A 317 6.22 -31.37 10.62
CA HIS A 317 7.12 -32.50 10.49
C HIS A 317 7.07 -33.10 9.08
N PHE A 318 8.22 -33.14 8.42
CA PHE A 318 8.39 -33.65 7.06
C PHE A 318 9.58 -34.62 6.98
N HIS A 319 9.29 -35.88 6.72
CA HIS A 319 10.31 -36.91 6.46
C HIS A 319 10.16 -37.42 5.02
N PRO A 320 11.15 -37.18 4.12
CA PRO A 320 11.06 -37.58 2.71
C PRO A 320 10.76 -39.07 2.50
N SER A 321 11.21 -39.93 3.41
CA SER A 321 11.01 -41.38 3.36
C SER A 321 9.60 -41.85 3.72
N ARG A 322 8.73 -40.97 4.26
CA ARG A 322 7.36 -41.30 4.66
C ARG A 322 6.31 -41.01 3.58
N GLY A 323 6.71 -40.60 2.38
CA GLY A 323 5.81 -40.36 1.25
C GLY A 323 4.87 -39.15 1.37
N LYS A 324 4.92 -38.41 2.49
CA LYS A 324 4.19 -37.15 2.67
C LYS A 324 4.85 -36.04 1.88
N SER A 325 4.06 -35.11 1.33
CA SER A 325 4.54 -33.88 0.69
C SER A 325 4.77 -32.75 1.72
N PRO A 326 5.61 -31.74 1.42
CA PRO A 326 5.75 -30.56 2.27
C PRO A 326 4.42 -29.81 2.49
N GLN A 327 3.54 -29.81 1.48
CA GLN A 327 2.20 -29.22 1.52
C GLN A 327 1.32 -29.91 2.57
N GLU A 328 1.33 -31.25 2.62
CA GLU A 328 0.57 -32.01 3.62
C GLU A 328 1.11 -31.76 5.03
N ALA A 329 2.44 -31.76 5.21
CA ALA A 329 3.06 -31.44 6.49
C ALA A 329 2.69 -30.02 6.97
N ALA A 330 2.64 -29.05 6.06
CA ALA A 330 2.19 -27.69 6.36
C ALA A 330 0.71 -27.65 6.79
N LYS A 331 -0.19 -28.31 6.04
CA LYS A 331 -1.62 -28.40 6.38
C LYS A 331 -1.86 -29.05 7.75
N GLU A 332 -1.12 -30.10 8.08
CA GLU A 332 -1.20 -30.76 9.39
C GLU A 332 -0.80 -29.80 10.51
N ALA A 333 0.25 -29.01 10.33
CA ALA A 333 0.69 -28.01 11.31
C ALA A 333 -0.36 -26.90 11.52
N PHE A 334 -0.98 -26.39 10.44
CA PHE A 334 -2.05 -25.39 10.55
C PHE A 334 -3.33 -25.95 11.17
N SER A 335 -3.70 -27.20 10.85
CA SER A 335 -4.80 -27.90 11.50
C SER A 335 -4.55 -28.05 13.01
N SER A 336 -3.30 -28.35 13.39
CA SER A 336 -2.89 -28.39 14.79
C SER A 336 -2.99 -27.02 15.46
N LEU A 337 -2.50 -25.96 14.81
CA LEU A 337 -2.64 -24.59 15.30
C LEU A 337 -4.11 -24.23 15.52
N GLN A 338 -4.98 -24.47 14.53
CA GLN A 338 -6.40 -24.19 14.60
C GLN A 338 -7.07 -24.93 15.76
N ALA A 339 -6.79 -26.23 15.92
CA ALA A 339 -7.34 -27.02 17.02
C ALA A 339 -6.92 -26.47 18.40
N ASN A 340 -5.64 -26.13 18.55
CA ASN A 340 -5.11 -25.59 19.80
C ASN A 340 -5.69 -24.21 20.14
N VAL A 341 -5.80 -23.31 19.15
CA VAL A 341 -6.40 -21.98 19.32
C VAL A 341 -7.90 -22.12 19.65
N THR A 342 -8.62 -23.01 18.97
CA THR A 342 -10.06 -23.26 19.20
C THR A 342 -10.32 -23.86 20.58
N SER A 343 -9.43 -24.71 21.09
CA SER A 343 -9.53 -25.27 22.45
C SER A 343 -9.57 -24.20 23.55
N GLU A 344 -9.08 -23.00 23.25
CA GLU A 344 -9.07 -21.83 24.13
C GLU A 344 -10.19 -20.84 23.81
N GLY A 345 -11.16 -21.20 22.96
CA GLY A 345 -12.27 -20.32 22.57
C GLY A 345 -11.85 -19.14 21.67
N LEU A 346 -10.71 -19.27 21.01
CA LEU A 346 -10.18 -18.33 20.02
C LEU A 346 -10.38 -18.86 18.59
N GLN A 347 -10.23 -17.99 17.60
CA GLN A 347 -10.24 -18.30 16.17
C GLN A 347 -8.91 -17.87 15.54
N LEU A 348 -8.56 -18.40 14.36
CA LEU A 348 -7.34 -17.99 13.65
C LEU A 348 -7.29 -16.48 13.37
N LYS A 349 -8.44 -15.83 13.16
CA LYS A 349 -8.55 -14.37 13.00
C LYS A 349 -8.14 -13.56 14.24
N ASP A 350 -8.17 -14.20 15.41
CA ASP A 350 -7.75 -13.59 16.69
C ASP A 350 -6.22 -13.59 16.82
N ILE A 351 -5.49 -14.30 15.94
CA ILE A 351 -4.03 -14.22 15.87
C ILE A 351 -3.65 -12.85 15.29
N ILE A 352 -2.72 -12.17 15.97
CA ILE A 352 -2.27 -10.82 15.63
C ILE A 352 -0.79 -10.76 15.25
N LEU A 353 0.02 -11.71 15.71
CA LEU A 353 1.44 -11.80 15.37
C LEU A 353 1.84 -13.26 15.19
N VAL A 354 2.61 -13.55 14.15
CA VAL A 354 3.19 -14.86 13.85
C VAL A 354 4.70 -14.71 13.67
N HIS A 355 5.45 -15.53 14.40
CA HIS A 355 6.85 -15.81 14.14
C HIS A 355 6.92 -17.15 13.41
N LEU A 356 7.34 -17.11 12.15
CA LEU A 356 7.48 -18.26 11.28
C LEU A 356 8.97 -18.52 11.04
N TYR A 357 9.49 -19.58 11.64
CA TYR A 357 10.85 -20.02 11.45
C TYR A 357 10.86 -21.11 10.39
N VAL A 358 11.58 -20.92 9.29
CA VAL A 358 11.66 -21.90 8.20
C VAL A 358 13.04 -22.54 8.17
N LYS A 359 13.11 -23.84 7.85
CA LYS A 359 14.41 -24.54 7.70
C LYS A 359 15.16 -24.07 6.46
N SER A 360 14.43 -23.71 5.41
CA SER A 360 14.96 -23.30 4.12
C SER A 360 13.95 -22.40 3.40
N MET A 361 14.40 -21.25 2.92
CA MET A 361 13.59 -20.31 2.12
C MET A 361 13.19 -20.89 0.76
N LYS A 362 13.77 -22.01 0.32
CA LYS A 362 13.29 -22.74 -0.87
C LYS A 362 11.84 -23.21 -0.71
N ASP A 363 11.40 -23.46 0.52
CA ASP A 363 10.04 -23.93 0.83
C ASP A 363 9.05 -22.76 1.07
N PHE A 364 9.52 -21.50 0.98
CA PHE A 364 8.73 -20.30 1.30
C PHE A 364 7.43 -20.22 0.51
N ASN A 365 7.48 -20.46 -0.81
CA ASN A 365 6.29 -20.41 -1.66
C ASN A 365 5.28 -21.49 -1.31
N VAL A 366 5.75 -22.70 -1.00
CA VAL A 366 4.91 -23.82 -0.58
C VAL A 366 4.20 -23.49 0.72
N ILE A 367 4.93 -23.00 1.72
CA ILE A 367 4.36 -22.60 3.02
C ILE A 367 3.35 -21.46 2.86
N ASN A 368 3.67 -20.44 2.06
CA ASN A 368 2.78 -19.30 1.82
C ASN A 368 1.46 -19.73 1.16
N SER A 369 1.49 -20.67 0.22
CA SER A 369 0.26 -21.16 -0.42
C SER A 369 -0.73 -21.79 0.55
N ILE A 370 -0.23 -22.48 1.58
CA ILE A 370 -1.07 -23.00 2.66
C ILE A 370 -1.49 -21.88 3.60
N TYR A 371 -0.56 -20.99 3.97
CA TYR A 371 -0.84 -19.87 4.86
C TYR A 371 -1.99 -18.98 4.34
N VAL A 372 -2.03 -18.68 3.03
CA VAL A 372 -3.12 -17.93 2.38
C VAL A 372 -4.48 -18.61 2.57
N ALA A 373 -4.53 -19.93 2.58
CA ALA A 373 -5.78 -20.68 2.72
C ALA A 373 -6.33 -20.68 4.15
N GLU A 374 -5.47 -20.45 5.14
CA GLU A 374 -5.79 -20.54 6.57
C GLU A 374 -6.17 -19.20 7.19
N PHE A 375 -5.58 -18.11 6.69
CA PHE A 375 -5.86 -16.75 7.16
C PHE A 375 -6.74 -15.98 6.17
N ASP A 376 -7.68 -15.22 6.71
CA ASP A 376 -8.62 -14.39 5.94
C ASP A 376 -7.94 -13.12 5.37
N LEU A 377 -8.74 -12.20 4.79
CA LEU A 377 -8.34 -10.91 4.20
C LEU A 377 -7.40 -10.05 5.06
N CYS A 378 -7.38 -10.27 6.38
CA CYS A 378 -6.55 -9.54 7.34
C CYS A 378 -5.62 -10.50 8.10
N PRO A 379 -4.58 -11.05 7.42
CA PRO A 379 -3.65 -11.97 8.06
C PRO A 379 -2.86 -11.28 9.17
N PRO A 380 -2.32 -12.02 10.16
CA PRO A 380 -1.55 -11.43 11.25
C PRO A 380 -0.29 -10.70 10.74
N ALA A 381 0.27 -9.83 11.58
CA ALA A 381 1.64 -9.38 11.38
C ALA A 381 2.57 -10.60 11.41
N ARG A 382 3.59 -10.63 10.56
CA ARG A 382 4.45 -11.82 10.43
C ARG A 382 5.92 -11.47 10.39
N VAL A 383 6.71 -12.21 11.16
CA VAL A 383 8.16 -12.27 11.06
C VAL A 383 8.50 -13.65 10.51
N CYS A 384 9.07 -13.70 9.30
CA CYS A 384 9.48 -14.96 8.67
C CYS A 384 11.00 -14.96 8.47
N VAL A 385 11.70 -15.93 9.05
CA VAL A 385 13.17 -16.01 8.97
C VAL A 385 13.64 -17.45 8.76
N GLU A 386 14.70 -17.60 7.98
CA GLU A 386 15.40 -18.87 7.84
C GLU A 386 16.27 -19.09 9.07
N THR A 387 16.23 -20.29 9.65
CA THR A 387 17.06 -20.63 10.80
C THR A 387 17.33 -22.13 10.85
N LEU A 388 18.27 -22.52 11.70
CA LEU A 388 18.57 -23.92 11.97
C LEU A 388 17.39 -24.57 12.69
N LEU A 389 16.72 -25.50 12.00
CA LEU A 389 15.71 -26.39 12.57
C LEU A 389 16.19 -27.85 12.53
N PRO A 390 15.68 -28.72 13.43
CA PRO A 390 16.04 -30.13 13.45
C PRO A 390 15.77 -30.85 12.13
N ASP A 391 16.37 -32.03 11.99
CA ASP A 391 16.02 -32.92 10.89
C ASP A 391 14.58 -33.41 11.01
N GLY A 392 13.90 -33.42 9.86
CA GLY A 392 12.49 -33.74 9.81
C GLY A 392 11.53 -32.59 10.15
N VAL A 393 12.02 -31.37 10.41
CA VAL A 393 11.16 -30.19 10.66
C VAL A 393 11.27 -29.21 9.49
N LEU A 394 10.15 -28.92 8.82
CA LEU A 394 10.07 -27.98 7.70
C LEU A 394 10.04 -26.53 8.20
N PHE A 395 9.17 -26.25 9.17
CA PHE A 395 9.03 -24.95 9.82
C PHE A 395 8.49 -25.09 11.24
N CYS A 396 8.61 -24.01 12.01
CA CYS A 396 8.01 -23.84 13.34
C CYS A 396 7.27 -22.49 13.42
N ILE A 397 6.12 -22.48 14.09
CA ILE A 397 5.29 -21.30 14.33
C ILE A 397 5.18 -21.05 15.83
N ASP A 398 5.46 -19.80 16.22
CA ASP A 398 4.96 -19.20 17.44
C ASP A 398 4.00 -18.07 17.08
N CYS A 399 2.90 -17.93 17.80
CA CYS A 399 1.94 -16.86 17.52
C CYS A 399 1.32 -16.28 18.79
N LEU A 400 0.94 -15.00 18.67
CA LEU A 400 0.21 -14.25 19.68
C LEU A 400 -1.22 -14.06 19.19
N ALA A 401 -2.17 -14.46 20.02
CA ALA A 401 -3.57 -14.18 19.81
C ALA A 401 -4.08 -13.14 20.81
N HIS A 402 -5.12 -12.41 20.42
CA HIS A 402 -5.82 -11.46 21.26
C HIS A 402 -7.33 -11.53 21.03
N LYS A 403 -8.08 -11.69 22.11
CA LYS A 403 -9.53 -11.52 22.13
C LYS A 403 -9.90 -10.85 23.45
N GLY A 404 -10.39 -9.61 23.37
CA GLY A 404 -10.88 -8.89 24.54
C GLY A 404 -12.20 -9.50 25.03
N ASP A 405 -12.37 -9.60 26.35
CA ASP A 405 -13.68 -9.90 26.94
C ASP A 405 -14.58 -8.67 26.80
N VAL A 406 -15.83 -8.88 26.40
CA VAL A 406 -16.87 -7.83 26.40
C VAL A 406 -17.16 -7.49 27.86
N ALA A 407 -16.47 -6.47 28.40
CA ALA A 407 -16.79 -5.95 29.71
C ALA A 407 -18.18 -5.29 29.68
N ALA A 408 -18.92 -5.41 30.79
CA ALA A 408 -20.30 -4.95 30.97
C ALA A 408 -20.49 -3.41 30.91
N ASP A 409 -19.43 -2.66 30.68
CA ASP A 409 -19.47 -1.22 30.47
C ASP A 409 -19.29 -0.97 28.97
N ASN A 410 -20.26 -0.30 28.34
CA ASN A 410 -20.41 -0.03 26.91
C ASN A 410 -19.26 0.77 26.23
N GLU A 411 -18.03 0.74 26.75
CA GLU A 411 -16.86 1.27 26.08
C GLU A 411 -16.18 0.17 25.25
N PHE A 412 -16.27 0.30 23.93
CA PHE A 412 -15.59 -0.53 22.94
C PHE A 412 -14.07 -0.58 23.20
N ARG A 413 -13.58 -1.57 23.96
CA ARG A 413 -12.14 -1.80 24.16
C ARG A 413 -11.53 -2.41 22.89
N GLY A 414 -10.95 -1.54 22.07
CA GLY A 414 -9.86 -1.81 21.14
C GLY A 414 -10.24 -2.53 19.84
N GLU A 415 -10.77 -1.79 18.87
CA GLU A 415 -10.90 -2.27 17.49
C GLU A 415 -9.50 -2.71 16.96
N LYS A 416 -9.43 -3.92 16.39
CA LYS A 416 -8.23 -4.44 15.72
C LYS A 416 -8.03 -3.65 14.42
N LEU A 417 -6.99 -2.81 14.36
CA LEU A 417 -6.64 -2.09 13.14
C LEU A 417 -5.53 -2.83 12.40
N VAL A 418 -5.70 -3.02 11.10
CA VAL A 418 -4.79 -3.81 10.27
C VAL A 418 -4.26 -2.95 9.13
N MET A 419 -2.94 -2.94 8.95
CA MET A 419 -2.29 -2.38 7.77
C MET A 419 -1.81 -3.52 6.90
N HIS A 420 -2.55 -3.76 5.82
CA HIS A 420 -2.22 -4.74 4.81
C HIS A 420 -2.08 -4.04 3.45
N VAL A 421 -0.86 -3.98 2.94
CA VAL A 421 -0.52 -3.32 1.67
C VAL A 421 -0.13 -4.40 0.66
N GLN A 422 -0.95 -4.54 -0.39
CA GLN A 422 -0.73 -5.51 -1.47
C GLN A 422 -0.29 -4.83 -2.77
N SER A 423 -0.54 -3.53 -2.90
CA SER A 423 -0.13 -2.73 -4.05
C SER A 423 1.35 -2.37 -4.03
N ILE A 424 1.96 -2.40 -5.22
CA ILE A 424 3.29 -1.80 -5.44
C ILE A 424 3.13 -0.29 -5.38
N SER A 425 3.99 0.37 -4.60
CA SER A 425 3.94 1.82 -4.37
C SER A 425 5.34 2.43 -4.29
N HIS A 426 5.44 3.77 -4.23
CA HIS A 426 6.71 4.45 -3.90
C HIS A 426 6.91 4.65 -2.39
N TRP A 427 5.88 4.40 -1.58
CA TRP A 427 5.91 4.66 -0.13
C TRP A 427 6.51 3.49 0.65
N ALA A 428 5.94 2.30 0.57
CA ALA A 428 6.41 1.13 1.30
C ALA A 428 6.36 -0.13 0.42
N PRO A 429 7.23 -1.13 0.69
CA PRO A 429 7.18 -2.39 -0.03
C PRO A 429 5.83 -3.10 0.19
N ALA A 430 5.30 -3.66 -0.89
CA ALA A 430 4.15 -4.54 -0.82
C ALA A 430 4.49 -5.78 0.02
N SER A 431 3.49 -6.40 0.65
CA SER A 431 3.71 -7.67 1.35
C SER A 431 4.13 -8.75 0.36
N ILE A 432 5.36 -9.27 0.49
CA ILE A 432 5.88 -10.39 -0.33
C ILE A 432 5.24 -11.76 -0.02
N GLY A 433 4.19 -11.77 0.80
CA GLY A 433 3.49 -12.96 1.23
C GLY A 433 2.24 -12.60 2.04
N PRO A 434 1.49 -13.58 2.52
CA PRO A 434 0.21 -13.37 3.22
C PRO A 434 0.43 -12.87 4.65
N TYR A 435 0.76 -11.60 4.81
CA TYR A 435 0.89 -10.95 6.11
C TYR A 435 0.56 -9.47 6.04
N SER A 436 0.14 -8.93 7.18
CA SER A 436 -0.07 -7.50 7.36
C SER A 436 1.23 -6.85 7.83
N GLN A 437 1.58 -5.68 7.30
CA GLN A 437 2.74 -4.90 7.73
C GLN A 437 2.66 -4.57 9.23
N SER A 438 1.45 -4.33 9.74
CA SER A 438 1.22 -4.22 11.18
C SER A 438 -0.22 -4.49 11.59
N ILE A 439 -0.39 -4.75 12.89
CA ILE A 439 -1.67 -4.85 13.57
C ILE A 439 -1.62 -4.02 14.85
N LYS A 440 -2.62 -3.16 15.06
CA LYS A 440 -2.82 -2.41 16.30
C LYS A 440 -4.00 -2.99 17.07
N VAL A 441 -3.80 -3.22 18.36
CA VAL A 441 -4.82 -3.65 19.30
C VAL A 441 -4.77 -2.73 20.51
N GLY A 442 -5.83 -1.97 20.73
CA GLY A 442 -5.81 -0.88 21.72
C GLY A 442 -4.67 0.08 21.43
N ASP A 443 -3.77 0.27 22.39
CA ASP A 443 -2.61 1.17 22.26
C ASP A 443 -1.32 0.48 21.81
N VAL A 444 -1.34 -0.85 21.61
CA VAL A 444 -0.15 -1.62 21.25
C VAL A 444 -0.14 -1.92 19.76
N LEU A 445 0.99 -1.67 19.12
CA LEU A 445 1.24 -1.95 17.72
C LEU A 445 2.22 -3.12 17.57
N TYR A 446 1.87 -4.07 16.70
CA TYR A 446 2.68 -5.21 16.33
C TYR A 446 3.10 -5.07 14.87
N CYS A 447 4.40 -4.90 14.62
CA CYS A 447 4.95 -4.77 13.28
C CYS A 447 5.48 -6.10 12.75
N ALA A 448 5.23 -6.37 11.48
CA ALA A 448 5.88 -7.45 10.74
C ALA A 448 7.37 -7.15 10.50
N GLY A 449 8.12 -8.17 10.11
CA GLY A 449 9.51 -7.99 9.69
C GLY A 449 9.61 -7.05 8.48
N GLN A 450 10.47 -6.03 8.57
CA GLN A 450 10.70 -5.07 7.48
C GLN A 450 12.01 -5.39 6.79
N ILE A 451 11.96 -5.66 5.49
CA ILE A 451 13.11 -6.00 4.65
C ILE A 451 13.48 -4.75 3.84
N ALA A 452 14.76 -4.58 3.55
CA ALA A 452 15.30 -3.43 2.82
C ALA A 452 14.99 -3.43 1.31
N LEU A 453 13.72 -3.64 0.95
CA LEU A 453 13.26 -3.62 -0.43
C LEU A 453 13.05 -2.18 -0.90
N VAL A 454 13.44 -1.89 -2.13
CA VAL A 454 13.04 -0.68 -2.83
C VAL A 454 11.55 -0.81 -3.20
N PRO A 455 10.65 0.06 -2.71
CA PRO A 455 9.20 -0.15 -2.82
C PRO A 455 8.66 -0.39 -4.24
N CYS A 456 9.18 0.33 -5.24
CA CYS A 456 8.68 0.22 -6.61
C CYS A 456 9.16 -1.03 -7.36
N THR A 457 10.36 -1.53 -7.06
CA THR A 457 10.95 -2.68 -7.77
C THR A 457 10.83 -3.97 -6.98
N MET A 458 10.55 -3.88 -5.68
CA MET A 458 10.55 -5.00 -4.74
C MET A 458 11.89 -5.75 -4.68
N GLN A 459 12.99 -5.11 -5.13
CA GLN A 459 14.35 -5.65 -5.04
C GLN A 459 15.05 -5.15 -3.77
N LEU A 460 15.98 -5.96 -3.25
CA LEU A 460 16.82 -5.55 -2.14
C LEU A 460 17.67 -4.34 -2.55
N VAL A 461 17.80 -3.37 -1.65
CA VAL A 461 18.66 -2.19 -1.88
C VAL A 461 20.11 -2.61 -2.12
N SER A 462 20.77 -1.93 -3.06
CA SER A 462 22.19 -2.15 -3.36
C SER A 462 23.11 -1.46 -2.35
N GLY A 463 24.39 -1.85 -2.32
CA GLY A 463 25.39 -1.25 -1.41
C GLY A 463 25.61 -2.02 -0.09
N GLY A 464 24.93 -3.16 0.08
CA GLY A 464 25.17 -4.10 1.16
C GLY A 464 24.54 -3.71 2.50
N ILE A 465 25.09 -4.24 3.59
CA ILE A 465 24.46 -4.24 4.91
C ILE A 465 24.10 -2.85 5.44
N TRP A 466 24.86 -1.81 5.11
CA TRP A 466 24.63 -0.48 5.65
C TRP A 466 23.37 0.17 5.06
N PRO A 467 23.22 0.30 3.72
CA PRO A 467 21.94 0.65 3.10
C PRO A 467 20.79 -0.28 3.49
N GLU A 468 21.04 -1.58 3.60
CA GLU A 468 20.01 -2.54 4.01
C GLU A 468 19.47 -2.23 5.43
N ALA A 469 20.36 -1.97 6.39
CA ALA A 469 19.97 -1.61 7.76
C ALA A 469 19.21 -0.27 7.82
N VAL A 470 19.64 0.74 7.06
CA VAL A 470 18.98 2.05 7.02
C VAL A 470 17.59 1.94 6.40
N VAL A 471 17.45 1.28 5.26
CA VAL A 471 16.19 1.17 4.52
C VAL A 471 15.19 0.29 5.28
N SER A 472 15.62 -0.84 5.86
CA SER A 472 14.74 -1.68 6.69
C SER A 472 14.18 -0.92 7.90
N LEU A 473 15.02 -0.14 8.61
CA LEU A 473 14.57 0.67 9.73
C LEU A 473 13.66 1.83 9.29
N ARG A 474 13.92 2.44 8.14
CA ARG A 474 13.03 3.46 7.55
C ARG A 474 11.65 2.89 7.25
N HIS A 475 11.55 1.65 6.77
CA HIS A 475 10.26 1.00 6.56
C HIS A 475 9.52 0.76 7.88
N VAL A 476 10.23 0.42 8.97
CA VAL A 476 9.63 0.38 10.31
C VAL A 476 9.05 1.75 10.66
N GLU A 477 9.82 2.83 10.53
CA GLU A 477 9.34 4.20 10.80
C GLU A 477 8.06 4.53 10.02
N ARG A 478 8.06 4.28 8.71
CA ARG A 478 6.90 4.51 7.84
C ARG A 478 5.66 3.77 8.33
N VAL A 479 5.80 2.49 8.69
CA VAL A 479 4.69 1.69 9.22
C VAL A 479 4.19 2.24 10.56
N LEU A 480 5.09 2.66 11.46
CA LEU A 480 4.71 3.26 12.75
C LEU A 480 3.92 4.57 12.55
N GLU A 481 4.48 5.49 11.77
CA GLU A 481 3.88 6.81 11.49
C GLU A 481 2.51 6.67 10.80
N ALA A 482 2.38 5.70 9.89
CA ALA A 482 1.14 5.46 9.18
C ALA A 482 0.02 4.85 10.05
N MET A 483 0.38 4.12 11.11
CA MET A 483 -0.57 3.55 12.07
C MET A 483 -0.95 4.50 13.20
N SER A 484 -0.07 5.45 13.51
CA SER A 484 -0.28 6.44 14.56
C SER A 484 0.71 7.58 14.39
N GLN A 485 0.21 8.80 14.16
CA GLN A 485 1.02 10.01 14.06
C GLN A 485 1.82 10.32 15.35
N LYS A 486 1.43 9.72 16.49
CA LYS A 486 2.10 9.88 17.78
C LYS A 486 3.16 8.82 18.05
N THR A 487 3.31 7.83 17.18
CA THR A 487 4.22 6.69 17.39
C THR A 487 5.49 6.89 16.58
N ALA A 488 6.63 6.66 17.22
CA ALA A 488 7.97 6.88 16.67
C ALA A 488 8.92 5.81 17.21
N LEU A 489 10.16 5.74 16.70
CA LEU A 489 11.14 4.71 17.07
C LEU A 489 11.40 4.61 18.58
N HIS A 490 11.44 5.72 19.32
CA HIS A 490 11.71 5.72 20.75
C HIS A 490 10.56 5.11 21.59
N HIS A 491 9.37 4.90 20.99
CA HIS A 491 8.25 4.22 21.63
C HIS A 491 8.32 2.69 21.50
N ILE A 492 9.30 2.14 20.76
CA ILE A 492 9.43 0.70 20.57
C ILE A 492 9.85 0.04 21.89
N ILE A 493 9.00 -0.87 22.39
CA ILE A 493 9.24 -1.63 23.62
C ILE A 493 10.25 -2.77 23.36
N THR A 494 10.09 -3.47 22.25
CA THR A 494 10.94 -4.61 21.86
C THR A 494 11.19 -4.57 20.35
N ALA A 495 12.46 -4.72 19.95
CA ALA A 495 12.86 -4.88 18.55
C ALA A 495 13.73 -6.13 18.40
N SER A 496 13.47 -6.91 17.36
CA SER A 496 14.30 -8.05 16.96
C SER A 496 14.90 -7.76 15.59
N CYS A 497 16.24 -7.67 15.53
CA CYS A 497 16.99 -7.51 14.28
C CYS A 497 17.63 -8.84 13.91
N TYR A 498 17.33 -9.34 12.70
CA TYR A 498 17.93 -10.55 12.15
C TYR A 498 18.97 -10.15 11.11
N VAL A 499 20.17 -10.73 11.23
CA VAL A 499 21.29 -10.50 10.29
C VAL A 499 21.76 -11.82 9.71
N THR A 500 22.23 -11.78 8.46
CA THR A 500 22.73 -12.95 7.73
C THR A 500 24.12 -13.40 8.20
N ASP A 501 24.88 -12.51 8.83
CA ASP A 501 26.23 -12.78 9.34
C ASP A 501 26.45 -12.02 10.66
N SER A 502 27.09 -12.66 11.62
CA SER A 502 27.54 -12.07 12.88
C SER A 502 28.28 -10.74 12.73
N LYS A 503 29.07 -10.57 11.66
CA LYS A 503 29.84 -9.35 11.38
C LYS A 503 28.96 -8.12 11.09
N HIS A 504 27.68 -8.34 10.78
CA HIS A 504 26.72 -7.28 10.48
C HIS A 504 26.09 -6.68 11.75
N ILE A 505 26.23 -7.32 12.92
CA ILE A 505 25.63 -6.85 14.17
C ILE A 505 26.08 -5.43 14.54
N PRO A 506 27.40 -5.08 14.53
CA PRO A 506 27.84 -3.74 14.92
C PRO A 506 27.25 -2.65 14.00
N ILE A 507 27.13 -2.94 12.70
CA ILE A 507 26.55 -2.03 11.71
C ILE A 507 25.07 -1.81 11.98
N ALA A 508 24.28 -2.88 12.11
CA ALA A 508 22.85 -2.78 12.40
C ALA A 508 22.58 -2.00 13.70
N ARG A 509 23.42 -2.23 14.73
CA ARG A 509 23.35 -1.49 15.99
C ARG A 509 23.70 -0.01 15.82
N SER A 510 24.75 0.33 15.07
CA SER A 510 25.13 1.73 14.84
C SER A 510 24.00 2.50 14.17
N VAL A 511 23.42 1.93 13.11
CA VAL A 511 22.28 2.52 12.39
C VAL A 511 21.07 2.73 13.31
N TRP A 512 20.72 1.74 14.14
CA TRP A 512 19.65 1.86 15.13
C TRP A 512 19.91 3.00 16.12
N GLN A 513 21.11 3.08 16.68
CA GLN A 513 21.48 4.13 17.65
C GLN A 513 21.48 5.52 17.00
N LYS A 514 21.99 5.65 15.77
CA LYS A 514 21.97 6.91 15.01
C LYS A 514 20.54 7.41 14.84
N LYS A 515 19.63 6.53 14.39
CA LYS A 515 18.21 6.87 14.19
C LYS A 515 17.48 7.26 15.48
N LEU A 516 17.75 6.59 16.60
CA LEU A 516 17.20 6.99 17.89
C LEU A 516 17.69 8.38 18.33
N ARG A 517 18.97 8.70 18.13
CA ARG A 517 19.53 10.02 18.46
C ARG A 517 18.91 11.15 17.64
N GLU A 518 18.72 10.94 16.34
CA GLU A 518 18.08 11.92 15.44
C GLU A 518 16.67 12.30 15.92
N ARG A 519 15.91 11.34 16.44
CA ARG A 519 14.53 11.56 16.93
C ARG A 519 14.42 12.14 18.34
N THR A 520 15.51 12.15 19.12
CA THR A 520 15.51 12.72 20.49
C THR A 520 15.84 14.22 20.49
N LYS A 521 16.31 14.76 19.35
CA LYS A 521 16.67 16.18 19.20
C LYS A 521 15.51 17.09 18.77
N VAL A 522 14.29 16.54 18.63
CA VAL A 522 13.09 17.27 18.19
C VAL A 522 12.16 17.52 19.35
#